data_AF-A0A7C3HAX7-F1
#
_entry.id   AF-A0A7C3HAX7-F1
#
_cell.length_a   1.000
_cell.length_b   1.000
_cell.length_c   1.000
_cell.angle_alpha   90.00
_cell.angle_beta   90.00
_cell.angle_gamma   90.00
#
_symmetry.space_group_name_H-M   'P 1'
#
loop_
_entity.id
_entity.type
_entity.pdbx_description
1 polymer ?
#
loop_
_entity_poly.entity_id
_entity_poly.type
_entity_poly.pdbx_seq_one_letter_code
_entity_poly.pdbx_strand_id
1 'polypeptide(L)'
;MILSADPPAHALLIDSRSPAEYAQGHLEGAINLDLSGFRGRLRSEEELEQLEQALADLNGRIGAGPHRPVVVYDMGLNTRLTKTAFMLALGGLEVYLWPQGWESRATQQAPAQPVAGEPWARLNREILLTADEILAGLPYPLLDVREPHEFATARIPGAKNIPLGAFGLDNAGALGLLPGQAVGVHCRSGARSASAFWLLRQQGVQARNYLGSMLEWEAEADLPVERS
;
A
#
# COMPACT_ATOMS: atom_id res chain seq x y z
N MET A 1 -3.80 -1.54 9.78
CA MET A 1 -4.26 -2.86 10.32
C MET A 1 -5.54 -3.25 9.60
N ILE A 2 -5.81 -4.54 9.38
CA ILE A 2 -7.00 -5.00 8.64
C ILE A 2 -8.14 -5.24 9.63
N LEU A 3 -9.26 -4.55 9.45
CA LEU A 3 -10.41 -4.57 10.35
C LEU A 3 -11.34 -5.75 10.04
N SER A 4 -11.78 -6.43 11.09
CA SER A 4 -12.87 -7.42 11.07
C SER A 4 -14.14 -6.93 11.77
N ALA A 5 -14.12 -5.69 12.27
CA ALA A 5 -15.18 -5.05 13.03
C ALA A 5 -15.30 -3.57 12.62
N ASP A 6 -16.16 -2.83 13.30
CA ASP A 6 -16.38 -1.41 13.01
C ASP A 6 -15.10 -0.57 13.22
N PRO A 7 -14.89 0.46 12.37
CA PRO A 7 -13.75 1.35 12.47
C PRO A 7 -13.82 2.31 13.67
N PRO A 8 -12.73 3.02 13.98
CA PRO A 8 -12.75 4.12 14.94
C PRO A 8 -13.81 5.18 14.59
N ALA A 9 -14.59 5.62 15.58
CA ALA A 9 -15.78 6.47 15.35
C ALA A 9 -15.48 7.84 14.70
N HIS A 10 -14.26 8.37 14.83
CA HIS A 10 -13.85 9.66 14.26
C HIS A 10 -12.99 9.52 12.99
N ALA A 11 -12.91 8.31 12.43
CA ALA A 11 -12.10 8.06 11.26
C ALA A 11 -12.58 8.85 10.04
N LEU A 12 -11.64 9.23 9.18
CA LEU A 12 -11.96 9.63 7.81
C LEU A 12 -12.21 8.37 6.99
N LEU A 13 -13.37 8.26 6.35
CA LEU A 13 -13.72 7.13 5.51
C LEU A 13 -13.31 7.41 4.07
N ILE A 14 -12.55 6.49 3.48
CA ILE A 14 -12.13 6.53 2.08
C ILE A 14 -12.71 5.31 1.36
N ASP A 15 -13.54 5.57 0.36
CA ASP A 15 -14.02 4.54 -0.58
C ASP A 15 -13.04 4.44 -1.74
N SER A 16 -12.30 3.33 -1.81
CA SER A 16 -11.36 3.12 -2.92
C SER A 16 -12.00 2.50 -4.16
N ARG A 17 -13.30 2.22 -4.16
CA ARG A 17 -14.00 1.70 -5.34
C ARG A 17 -14.04 2.71 -6.47
N SER A 18 -14.44 2.27 -7.67
CA SER A 18 -14.58 3.19 -8.80
C SER A 18 -15.65 4.27 -8.52
N PRO A 19 -15.57 5.43 -9.18
CA PRO A 19 -16.60 6.47 -9.07
C PRO A 19 -18.02 5.97 -9.38
N ALA A 20 -18.14 5.00 -10.30
CA ALA A 20 -19.42 4.40 -10.65
C ALA A 20 -19.99 3.51 -9.51
N GLU A 21 -19.15 2.74 -8.83
CA GLU A 21 -19.54 1.95 -7.66
C GLU A 21 -19.90 2.87 -6.47
N TYR A 22 -19.10 3.92 -6.24
CA TYR A 22 -19.35 4.92 -5.20
C TYR A 22 -20.68 5.64 -5.40
N ALA A 23 -21.00 6.05 -6.64
CA ALA A 23 -22.26 6.74 -6.96
C ALA A 23 -23.52 5.88 -6.76
N GLN A 24 -23.39 4.55 -6.78
CA GLN A 24 -24.51 3.64 -6.55
C GLN A 24 -24.89 3.56 -5.06
N GLY A 25 -23.95 3.81 -4.16
CA GLY A 25 -24.13 3.64 -2.73
C GLY A 25 -22.78 3.63 -1.99
N HIS A 26 -22.58 4.54 -1.06
CA HIS A 26 -21.38 4.64 -0.21
C HIS A 26 -21.73 4.96 1.25
N LEU A 27 -20.76 4.80 2.15
CA LEU A 27 -20.92 5.15 3.57
C LEU A 27 -21.07 6.66 3.77
N GLU A 28 -21.83 7.07 4.79
CA GLU A 28 -21.99 8.48 5.13
C GLU A 28 -20.66 9.18 5.41
N GLY A 29 -20.45 10.32 4.74
CA GLY A 29 -19.22 11.10 4.85
C GLY A 29 -17.97 10.50 4.19
N ALA A 30 -18.09 9.35 3.51
CA ALA A 30 -16.96 8.76 2.80
C ALA A 30 -16.55 9.58 1.58
N ILE A 31 -15.24 9.69 1.34
CA ILE A 31 -14.67 10.33 0.16
C ILE A 31 -14.26 9.25 -0.83
N ASN A 32 -14.60 9.41 -2.12
CA ASN A 32 -14.10 8.53 -3.16
C ASN A 32 -12.65 8.90 -3.54
N LEU A 33 -11.71 7.98 -3.35
CA LEU A 33 -10.30 8.19 -3.64
C LEU A 33 -9.61 6.87 -3.98
N ASP A 34 -9.03 6.80 -5.18
CA ASP A 34 -8.20 5.67 -5.62
C ASP A 34 -6.77 6.16 -5.93
N LEU A 35 -5.79 5.68 -5.17
CA LEU A 35 -4.37 5.96 -5.38
C LEU A 35 -3.61 4.76 -5.97
N SER A 36 -4.31 3.68 -6.31
CA SER A 36 -3.71 2.46 -6.88
C SER A 36 -3.05 2.67 -8.24
N GLY A 37 -3.49 3.73 -8.95
CA GLY A 37 -2.92 4.21 -10.19
C GLY A 37 -1.48 4.74 -10.07
N PHE A 38 -1.01 5.12 -8.88
CA PHE A 38 0.32 5.71 -8.71
C PHE A 38 1.43 4.85 -9.31
N ARG A 39 2.26 5.47 -10.15
CA ARG A 39 3.51 4.92 -10.68
C ARG A 39 4.54 6.03 -10.53
N GLY A 40 5.62 5.76 -9.81
CA GLY A 40 6.66 6.75 -9.57
C GLY A 40 7.98 6.06 -9.32
N ARG A 41 9.05 6.74 -9.72
CA ARG A 41 10.42 6.44 -9.35
C ARG A 41 10.69 7.13 -8.01
N LEU A 42 11.23 6.40 -7.03
CA LEU A 42 11.45 6.87 -5.66
C LEU A 42 12.88 6.56 -5.23
N ARG A 43 13.84 7.15 -5.94
CA ARG A 43 15.26 6.87 -5.80
C ARG A 43 16.05 8.08 -5.30
N SER A 44 15.72 9.30 -5.75
CA SER A 44 16.35 10.53 -5.24
C SER A 44 15.55 11.18 -4.10
N GLU A 45 16.23 11.94 -3.24
CA GLU A 45 15.56 12.72 -2.20
C GLU A 45 14.59 13.76 -2.78
N GLU A 46 14.89 14.34 -3.94
CA GLU A 46 13.99 15.25 -4.64
C GLU A 46 12.66 14.56 -5.04
N GLU A 47 12.72 13.34 -5.59
CA GLU A 47 11.52 12.57 -5.95
C GLU A 47 10.66 12.25 -4.72
N LEU A 48 11.32 11.99 -3.59
CA LEU A 48 10.66 11.71 -2.32
C LEU A 48 10.02 12.98 -1.73
N GLU A 49 10.71 14.12 -1.75
CA GLU A 49 10.16 15.41 -1.35
C GLU A 49 8.94 15.80 -2.20
N GLN A 50 9.00 15.58 -3.51
CA GLN A 50 7.87 15.81 -4.41
C GLN A 50 6.67 14.92 -4.07
N LEU A 51 6.91 13.63 -3.78
CA LEU A 51 5.85 12.73 -3.31
C LEU A 51 5.26 13.20 -1.97
N GLU A 52 6.11 13.60 -1.01
CA GLU A 52 5.67 14.10 0.29
C GLU A 52 4.75 15.32 0.12
N GLN A 53 5.15 16.29 -0.71
CA GLN A 53 4.34 17.47 -0.99
C GLN A 53 3.01 17.11 -1.66
N ALA A 54 3.03 16.21 -2.65
CA ALA A 54 1.81 15.76 -3.33
C ALA A 54 0.83 15.07 -2.37
N LEU A 55 1.35 14.27 -1.43
CA LEU A 55 0.55 13.66 -0.37
C LEU A 55 0.05 14.69 0.64
N ALA A 56 0.85 15.72 0.97
CA ALA A 56 0.43 16.80 1.85
C ALA A 56 -0.75 17.58 1.27
N ASP A 57 -0.67 17.95 -0.01
CA ASP A 57 -1.74 18.65 -0.73
C ASP A 57 -3.00 17.80 -0.85
N LEU A 58 -2.85 16.50 -1.12
CA LEU A 58 -3.97 15.55 -1.09
C LEU A 58 -4.63 15.51 0.28
N ASN A 59 -3.84 15.33 1.34
CA ASN A 59 -4.34 15.21 2.71
C ASN A 59 -5.08 16.47 3.16
N GLY A 60 -4.54 17.65 2.83
CA GLY A 60 -5.23 18.92 3.06
C GLY A 60 -6.58 18.99 2.35
N ARG A 61 -6.67 18.59 1.07
CA ARG A 61 -7.94 18.59 0.32
C ARG A 61 -8.99 17.63 0.88
N ILE A 62 -8.59 16.47 1.38
CA ILE A 62 -9.53 15.46 1.91
C ILE A 62 -9.77 15.60 3.42
N GLY A 63 -9.11 16.54 4.09
CA GLY A 63 -9.22 16.73 5.54
C GLY A 63 -8.58 15.59 6.36
N ALA A 64 -7.55 14.95 5.81
CA ALA A 64 -6.74 13.95 6.52
C ALA A 64 -5.59 14.64 7.26
N GLY A 65 -5.19 14.07 8.40
CA GLY A 65 -4.10 14.59 9.22
C GLY A 65 -3.69 13.63 10.33
N PRO A 66 -2.66 13.97 11.12
CA PRO A 66 -2.01 13.04 12.04
C PRO A 66 -2.86 12.62 13.24
N HIS A 67 -3.92 13.37 13.55
CA HIS A 67 -4.80 13.13 14.70
C HIS A 67 -6.13 12.48 14.32
N ARG A 68 -6.27 12.07 13.05
CA ARG A 68 -7.49 11.47 12.55
C ARG A 68 -7.14 10.19 11.79
N PRO A 69 -7.49 9.01 12.30
CA PRO A 69 -7.23 7.77 11.59
C PRO A 69 -8.02 7.75 10.28
N VAL A 70 -7.45 7.11 9.27
CA VAL A 70 -8.09 6.92 7.97
C VAL A 70 -8.47 5.46 7.81
N VAL A 71 -9.69 5.21 7.37
CA VAL A 71 -10.18 3.87 7.06
C VAL A 71 -10.46 3.81 5.57
N VAL A 72 -9.69 3.01 4.86
CA VAL A 72 -9.95 2.74 3.44
C VAL A 72 -10.80 1.47 3.37
N TYR A 73 -11.89 1.51 2.61
CA TYR A 73 -12.76 0.37 2.39
C TYR A 73 -12.98 0.08 0.91
N ASP A 74 -13.19 -1.20 0.62
CA ASP A 74 -13.47 -1.74 -0.71
C ASP A 74 -14.10 -3.13 -0.54
N MET A 75 -14.52 -3.77 -1.64
CA MET A 75 -15.02 -5.13 -1.66
C MET A 75 -13.85 -6.12 -1.64
N GLY A 76 -13.63 -6.74 -0.48
CA GLY A 76 -12.55 -7.68 -0.25
C GLY A 76 -11.17 -7.03 -0.17
N LEU A 77 -10.15 -7.83 0.14
CA LEU A 77 -8.76 -7.37 0.25
C LEU A 77 -8.07 -7.33 -1.12
N ASN A 78 -8.53 -6.43 -1.99
CA ASN A 78 -8.00 -6.29 -3.35
C ASN A 78 -6.83 -5.29 -3.44
N THR A 79 -6.14 -5.27 -4.59
CA THR A 79 -4.94 -4.43 -4.78
C THR A 79 -5.25 -2.94 -4.72
N ARG A 80 -6.45 -2.52 -5.13
CA ARG A 80 -6.90 -1.12 -5.12
C ARG A 80 -7.03 -0.60 -3.69
N LEU A 81 -7.71 -1.35 -2.83
CA LEU A 81 -7.77 -1.11 -1.39
C LEU A 81 -6.37 -1.02 -0.78
N THR A 82 -5.57 -2.07 -0.97
CA THR A 82 -4.29 -2.18 -0.26
C THR A 82 -3.28 -1.14 -0.71
N LYS A 83 -3.25 -0.78 -1.99
CA LYS A 83 -2.33 0.23 -2.51
C LYS A 83 -2.78 1.65 -2.15
N THR A 84 -4.09 1.93 -2.17
CA THR A 84 -4.60 3.21 -1.68
C THR A 84 -4.28 3.41 -0.20
N ALA A 85 -4.56 2.40 0.63
CA ALA A 85 -4.19 2.41 2.04
C ALA A 85 -2.67 2.56 2.25
N PHE A 86 -1.85 1.88 1.45
CA PHE A 86 -0.40 1.99 1.54
C PHE A 86 0.09 3.41 1.22
N MET A 87 -0.43 4.07 0.19
CA MET A 87 -0.03 5.44 -0.18
C MET A 87 -0.36 6.45 0.93
N LEU A 88 -1.52 6.32 1.56
CA LEU A 88 -1.91 7.17 2.69
C LEU A 88 -1.03 6.91 3.93
N ALA A 89 -0.74 5.64 4.23
CA ALA A 89 0.17 5.26 5.31
C ALA A 89 1.61 5.72 5.05
N LEU A 90 2.03 5.70 3.79
CA LEU A 90 3.32 6.21 3.36
C LEU A 90 3.43 7.71 3.60
N GLY A 91 2.33 8.48 3.44
CA GLY A 91 2.26 9.90 3.82
C GLY A 91 2.24 10.16 5.34
N GLY A 92 2.37 9.12 6.17
CA GLY A 92 2.45 9.23 7.63
C GLY A 92 1.12 9.13 8.36
N LEU A 93 0.01 8.89 7.65
CA LEU A 93 -1.30 8.73 8.27
C LEU A 93 -1.43 7.38 8.98
N GLU A 94 -2.21 7.36 10.06
CA GLU A 94 -2.66 6.12 10.66
C GLU A 94 -3.77 5.50 9.80
N VAL A 95 -3.54 4.31 9.24
CA VAL A 95 -4.45 3.71 8.25
C VAL A 95 -4.94 2.31 8.65
N TYR A 96 -6.25 2.12 8.45
CA TYR A 96 -6.96 0.87 8.59
C TYR A 96 -7.60 0.45 7.26
N LEU A 97 -7.68 -0.86 7.05
CA LEU A 97 -8.32 -1.46 5.86
C LEU A 97 -9.61 -2.12 6.28
N TRP A 98 -10.70 -1.85 5.57
CA TRP A 98 -12.01 -2.42 5.88
C TRP A 98 -12.60 -3.14 4.66
N PRO A 99 -12.25 -4.43 4.46
CA PRO A 99 -12.58 -5.15 3.23
C PRO A 99 -14.03 -5.67 3.17
N GLN A 100 -14.76 -5.68 4.29
CA GLN A 100 -16.10 -6.26 4.38
C GLN A 100 -16.85 -5.78 5.63
N GLY A 101 -18.18 -5.97 5.66
CA GLY A 101 -19.05 -5.64 6.80
C GLY A 101 -19.62 -4.23 6.78
N TRP A 102 -19.27 -3.43 5.76
CA TRP A 102 -19.74 -2.06 5.56
C TRP A 102 -20.90 -1.97 4.55
N GLU A 103 -21.15 -3.03 3.77
CA GLU A 103 -21.96 -3.03 2.55
C GLU A 103 -23.41 -2.62 2.80
N SER A 104 -24.03 -3.12 3.86
CA SER A 104 -25.42 -2.81 4.22
C SER A 104 -25.65 -1.34 4.65
N ARG A 105 -24.58 -0.62 4.96
CA ARG A 105 -24.60 0.79 5.37
C ARG A 105 -24.26 1.76 4.22
N ALA A 106 -23.85 1.23 3.07
CA ALA A 106 -23.44 2.02 1.91
C ALA A 106 -24.65 2.54 1.12
N THR A 107 -25.47 3.38 1.74
CA THR A 107 -26.75 3.84 1.20
C THR A 107 -26.72 5.25 0.63
N GLN A 108 -25.63 6.00 0.80
CA GLN A 108 -25.53 7.37 0.32
C GLN A 108 -25.22 7.41 -1.18
N GLN A 109 -25.82 8.36 -1.90
CA GLN A 109 -25.59 8.55 -3.34
C GLN A 109 -25.04 9.93 -3.69
N ALA A 110 -25.36 10.94 -2.87
CA ALA A 110 -24.80 12.28 -3.03
C ALA A 110 -23.33 12.27 -2.57
N PRO A 111 -22.37 12.68 -3.41
CA PRO A 111 -20.96 12.70 -3.01
C PRO A 111 -20.73 13.55 -1.77
N ALA A 112 -20.00 13.02 -0.79
CA ALA A 112 -19.54 13.80 0.34
C ALA A 112 -18.68 14.99 -0.11
N GLN A 113 -18.89 16.14 0.53
CA GLN A 113 -18.02 17.31 0.36
C GLN A 113 -16.93 17.23 1.44
N PRO A 114 -15.65 17.04 1.07
CA PRO A 114 -14.58 16.98 2.06
C PRO A 114 -14.44 18.33 2.75
N VAL A 115 -14.27 18.29 4.07
CA VAL A 115 -13.87 19.47 4.84
C VAL A 115 -12.37 19.57 4.75
N ALA A 116 -11.87 20.52 3.96
CA ALA A 116 -10.44 20.74 3.80
C ALA A 116 -9.77 21.04 5.15
N GLY A 117 -8.58 20.48 5.35
CA GLY A 117 -7.70 20.74 6.48
C GLY A 117 -6.38 21.39 6.03
N GLU A 118 -5.47 21.55 6.97
CA GLU A 118 -4.11 21.99 6.66
C GLU A 118 -3.37 20.91 5.86
N PRO A 119 -2.61 21.28 4.79
CA PRO A 119 -1.75 20.34 4.10
C PRO A 119 -0.76 19.68 5.06
N TRP A 120 -0.72 18.36 5.07
CA TRP A 120 0.14 17.60 5.98
C TRP A 120 0.53 16.25 5.40
N ALA A 121 1.83 15.97 5.37
CA ALA A 121 2.36 14.63 5.19
C ALA A 121 3.75 14.56 5.85
N ARG A 122 4.15 13.35 6.22
CA ARG A 122 5.52 13.02 6.57
C ARG A 122 5.80 11.62 6.07
N LEU A 123 6.70 11.49 5.10
CA LEU A 123 6.99 10.21 4.49
C LEU A 123 7.51 9.21 5.51
N ASN A 124 6.78 8.11 5.62
CA ASN A 124 7.14 6.99 6.48
C ASN A 124 8.18 6.12 5.77
N ARG A 125 9.46 6.48 5.93
CA ARG A 125 10.60 5.73 5.36
C ARG A 125 10.75 4.33 5.96
N GLU A 126 10.15 4.06 7.13
CA GLU A 126 10.22 2.74 7.76
C GLU A 126 9.43 1.67 7.00
N ILE A 127 8.41 2.07 6.22
CA ILE A 127 7.58 1.13 5.44
C ILE A 127 7.91 1.14 3.95
N LEU A 128 8.70 2.13 3.49
CA LEU A 128 9.18 2.23 2.12
C LEU A 128 10.52 1.52 1.98
N LEU A 129 10.78 0.93 0.83
CA LEU A 129 12.09 0.43 0.41
C LEU A 129 12.42 1.05 -0.94
N THR A 130 13.66 1.51 -1.17
CA THR A 130 14.10 2.09 -2.45
C THR A 130 14.99 1.11 -3.25
N ALA A 131 15.17 1.40 -4.54
CA ALA A 131 16.07 0.63 -5.40
C ALA A 131 17.52 0.64 -4.89
N ASP A 132 18.01 1.79 -4.40
CA ASP A 132 19.38 1.93 -3.90
C ASP A 132 19.61 1.14 -2.61
N GLU A 133 18.60 1.08 -1.72
CA GLU A 133 18.69 0.22 -0.53
C GLU A 133 18.80 -1.26 -0.89
N ILE A 134 18.06 -1.69 -1.92
CA ILE A 134 18.14 -3.07 -2.43
C ILE A 134 19.50 -3.33 -3.08
N LEU A 135 19.98 -2.40 -3.92
CA LEU A 135 21.27 -2.50 -4.60
C LEU A 135 22.45 -2.57 -3.61
N ALA A 136 22.39 -1.79 -2.53
CA ALA A 136 23.38 -1.81 -1.46
C ALA A 136 23.42 -3.13 -0.67
N GLY A 137 22.37 -3.96 -0.81
CA GLY A 137 22.23 -5.25 -0.14
C GLY A 137 21.42 -5.14 1.14
N LEU A 138 20.35 -5.93 1.23
CA LEU A 138 19.50 -5.98 2.42
C LEU A 138 20.02 -7.02 3.42
N PRO A 139 20.02 -6.71 4.73
CA PRO A 139 20.35 -7.69 5.77
C PRO A 139 19.21 -8.69 6.04
N TYR A 140 18.13 -8.66 5.24
CA TYR A 140 16.94 -9.49 5.34
C TYR A 140 16.40 -9.87 3.96
N PRO A 141 15.51 -10.88 3.87
CA PRO A 141 15.00 -11.34 2.58
C PRO A 141 14.19 -10.28 1.83
N LEU A 142 14.38 -10.22 0.51
CA LEU A 142 13.49 -9.56 -0.44
C LEU A 142 12.58 -10.61 -1.06
N LEU A 143 11.26 -10.43 -0.95
CA LEU A 143 10.26 -11.33 -1.50
C LEU A 143 9.66 -10.75 -2.79
N ASP A 144 9.75 -11.54 -3.84
CA ASP A 144 9.06 -11.29 -5.10
C ASP A 144 7.68 -11.95 -5.06
N VAL A 145 6.62 -11.13 -5.00
CA VAL A 145 5.24 -11.62 -4.90
C VAL A 145 4.53 -11.80 -6.23
N ARG A 146 5.30 -11.76 -7.33
CA ARG A 146 4.80 -12.09 -8.67
C ARG A 146 4.60 -13.59 -8.85
N GLU A 147 3.96 -13.96 -9.96
CA GLU A 147 3.79 -15.36 -10.32
C GLU A 147 5.13 -16.01 -10.67
N PRO A 148 5.28 -17.34 -10.48
CA PRO A 148 6.56 -18.02 -10.71
C PRO A 148 7.13 -17.84 -12.13
N HIS A 149 6.25 -17.74 -13.14
CA HIS A 149 6.67 -17.52 -14.53
C HIS A 149 7.23 -16.10 -14.75
N GLU A 150 6.70 -15.08 -14.05
CA GLU A 150 7.25 -13.71 -14.10
C GLU A 150 8.63 -13.67 -13.45
N PHE A 151 8.79 -14.35 -12.31
CA PHE A 151 10.06 -14.44 -11.56
C PHE A 151 11.16 -15.21 -12.33
N ALA A 152 10.78 -16.30 -13.01
CA ALA A 152 11.71 -17.08 -13.83
C ALA A 152 12.26 -16.24 -15.00
N THR A 153 11.41 -15.41 -15.61
CA THR A 153 11.75 -14.60 -16.78
C THR A 153 12.77 -13.50 -16.47
N ALA A 154 12.52 -12.72 -15.42
CA ALA A 154 13.38 -11.62 -15.00
C ALA A 154 13.10 -11.29 -13.54
N ARG A 155 14.13 -11.14 -12.71
CA ARG A 155 14.00 -10.87 -11.26
C ARG A 155 15.14 -10.03 -10.71
N ILE A 156 14.91 -9.42 -9.55
CA ILE A 156 15.94 -8.79 -8.74
C ILE A 156 16.88 -9.89 -8.19
N PRO A 157 18.20 -9.77 -8.34
CA PRO A 157 19.15 -10.75 -7.81
C PRO A 157 18.95 -11.04 -6.33
N GLY A 158 18.98 -12.32 -5.94
CA GLY A 158 18.81 -12.76 -4.56
C GLY A 158 17.38 -12.68 -4.00
N ALA A 159 16.39 -12.15 -4.74
CA ALA A 159 14.99 -12.17 -4.31
C ALA A 159 14.45 -13.60 -4.24
N LYS A 160 13.54 -13.85 -3.29
CA LYS A 160 12.85 -15.14 -3.13
C LYS A 160 11.42 -15.04 -3.64
N ASN A 161 10.99 -15.96 -4.51
CA ASN A 161 9.62 -15.94 -5.00
C ASN A 161 8.65 -16.57 -3.99
N ILE A 162 7.68 -15.78 -3.55
CA ILE A 162 6.50 -16.25 -2.80
C ILE A 162 5.30 -15.54 -3.45
N PRO A 163 4.54 -16.18 -4.33
CA PRO A 163 3.43 -15.53 -5.04
C PRO A 163 2.39 -14.95 -4.07
N LEU A 164 1.75 -13.82 -4.44
CA LEU A 164 0.77 -13.17 -3.58
C LEU A 164 -0.34 -14.11 -3.09
N GLY A 165 -0.78 -15.05 -3.93
CA GLY A 165 -1.82 -16.04 -3.57
C GLY A 165 -1.45 -16.98 -2.42
N ALA A 166 -0.18 -17.04 -2.03
CA ALA A 166 0.28 -17.81 -0.89
C ALA A 166 0.14 -17.06 0.45
N PHE A 167 -0.12 -15.75 0.46
CA PHE A 167 -0.26 -14.98 1.70
C PHE A 167 -1.71 -14.99 2.19
N GLY A 168 -1.88 -15.19 3.49
CA GLY A 168 -3.16 -15.14 4.19
C GLY A 168 -3.07 -14.27 5.44
N LEU A 169 -4.19 -14.14 6.16
CA LEU A 169 -4.27 -13.32 7.38
C LEU A 169 -3.51 -13.90 8.57
N ASP A 170 -3.25 -15.22 8.57
CA ASP A 170 -2.59 -15.94 9.67
C ASP A 170 -1.81 -17.15 9.12
N ASN A 171 -0.77 -16.88 8.31
CA ASN A 171 0.07 -17.93 7.72
C ASN A 171 1.55 -17.54 7.50
N ALA A 172 2.02 -16.41 8.03
CA ALA A 172 3.40 -15.94 7.88
C ALA A 172 4.40 -17.02 8.36
N GLY A 173 4.09 -17.71 9.47
CA GLY A 173 4.91 -18.81 9.98
C GLY A 173 5.07 -19.97 8.99
N ALA A 174 4.01 -20.30 8.23
CA ALA A 174 4.07 -21.32 7.18
C ALA A 174 4.94 -20.89 5.98
N LEU A 175 5.10 -19.58 5.77
CA LEU A 175 6.02 -19.00 4.79
C LEU A 175 7.46 -18.85 5.34
N GLY A 176 7.72 -19.32 6.57
CA GLY A 176 9.02 -19.18 7.22
C GLY A 176 9.32 -17.77 7.72
N LEU A 177 8.27 -16.98 7.99
CA LEU A 177 8.37 -15.60 8.46
C LEU A 177 7.85 -15.49 9.89
N LEU A 178 8.58 -14.75 10.74
CA LEU A 178 8.26 -14.61 12.16
C LEU A 178 7.85 -13.18 12.52
N PRO A 179 7.00 -12.98 13.53
CA PRO A 179 6.76 -11.66 14.11
C PRO A 179 8.08 -10.99 14.51
N GLY A 180 8.21 -9.70 14.21
CA GLY A 180 9.43 -8.92 14.43
C GLY A 180 10.51 -9.08 13.34
N GLN A 181 10.39 -10.03 12.42
CA GLN A 181 11.35 -10.18 11.31
C GLN A 181 11.20 -9.06 10.28
N ALA A 182 12.32 -8.47 9.85
CA ALA A 182 12.34 -7.53 8.73
C ALA A 182 12.24 -8.28 7.39
N VAL A 183 11.45 -7.75 6.45
CA VAL A 183 11.22 -8.35 5.12
C VAL A 183 10.99 -7.24 4.10
N GLY A 184 11.66 -7.29 2.95
CA GLY A 184 11.30 -6.48 1.79
C GLY A 184 10.27 -7.22 0.92
N VAL A 185 9.29 -6.51 0.36
CA VAL A 185 8.37 -7.08 -0.64
C VAL A 185 8.33 -6.23 -1.90
N HIS A 186 8.28 -6.86 -3.06
CA HIS A 186 8.09 -6.17 -4.34
C HIS A 186 7.25 -7.02 -5.30
N CYS A 187 6.74 -6.40 -6.36
CA CYS A 187 6.07 -7.12 -7.43
C CYS A 187 6.44 -6.52 -8.80
N ARG A 188 5.46 -6.33 -9.68
CA ARG A 188 5.63 -5.59 -10.94
C ARG A 188 5.65 -4.06 -10.75
N SER A 189 4.70 -3.50 -9.99
CA SER A 189 4.43 -2.05 -9.93
C SER A 189 3.94 -1.55 -8.56
N GLY A 190 4.28 -2.26 -7.49
CA GLY A 190 3.85 -1.93 -6.12
C GLY A 190 2.41 -2.34 -5.74
N ALA A 191 1.59 -2.82 -6.68
CA ALA A 191 0.18 -3.14 -6.42
C ALA A 191 -0.03 -4.41 -5.59
N ARG A 192 0.56 -5.54 -6.01
CA ARG A 192 0.49 -6.82 -5.29
C ARG A 192 1.32 -6.80 -4.01
N SER A 193 2.46 -6.11 -4.02
CA SER A 193 3.34 -6.00 -2.86
C SER A 193 2.73 -5.17 -1.73
N ALA A 194 1.87 -4.18 -2.03
CA ALA A 194 1.07 -3.51 -1.00
C ALA A 194 0.14 -4.49 -0.27
N SER A 195 -0.48 -5.44 -0.99
CA SER A 195 -1.31 -6.48 -0.35
C SER A 195 -0.48 -7.39 0.56
N ALA A 196 0.67 -7.89 0.07
CA ALA A 196 1.59 -8.69 0.88
C ALA A 196 2.10 -7.92 2.11
N PHE A 197 2.43 -6.63 1.96
CA PHE A 197 2.82 -5.75 3.06
C PHE A 197 1.77 -5.73 4.17
N TRP A 198 0.49 -5.51 3.85
CA TRP A 198 -0.56 -5.46 4.88
C TRP A 198 -0.79 -6.81 5.56
N LEU A 199 -0.77 -7.90 4.79
CA LEU A 199 -0.91 -9.26 5.33
C LEU A 199 0.23 -9.61 6.30
N LEU A 200 1.46 -9.23 5.95
CA LEU A 200 2.63 -9.44 6.80
C LEU A 200 2.60 -8.55 8.06
N ARG A 201 2.29 -7.26 7.92
CA ARG A 201 2.18 -6.32 9.05
C ARG A 201 1.09 -6.71 10.03
N GLN A 202 -0.03 -7.26 9.53
CA GLN A 202 -1.11 -7.80 10.38
C GLN A 202 -0.62 -8.90 11.33
N GLN A 203 0.41 -9.64 10.92
CA GLN A 203 0.98 -10.76 11.66
C GLN A 203 2.27 -10.38 12.41
N GLY A 204 2.55 -9.08 12.54
CA GLY A 204 3.70 -8.57 13.29
C GLY A 204 5.03 -8.62 12.55
N VAL A 205 5.07 -9.02 11.27
CA VAL A 205 6.29 -8.95 10.45
C VAL A 205 6.61 -7.49 10.12
N GLN A 206 7.88 -7.09 10.21
CA GLN A 206 8.36 -5.76 9.88
C GLN A 206 8.58 -5.62 8.37
N ALA A 207 7.49 -5.70 7.60
CA ALA A 207 7.55 -5.60 6.14
C ALA A 207 7.83 -4.15 5.68
N ARG A 208 8.67 -4.02 4.64
CA ARG A 208 8.92 -2.80 3.86
C ARG A 208 8.54 -3.07 2.41
N ASN A 209 7.91 -2.12 1.75
CA ASN A 209 7.40 -2.28 0.39
C ASN A 209 8.24 -1.48 -0.60
N TYR A 210 8.78 -2.18 -1.61
CA TYR A 210 9.44 -1.56 -2.74
C TYR A 210 8.40 -1.16 -3.80
N LEU A 211 7.94 0.10 -3.72
CA LEU A 211 6.86 0.62 -4.56
C LEU A 211 7.20 0.65 -6.06
N GLY A 212 8.42 1.06 -6.40
CA GLY A 212 8.92 1.10 -7.79
C GLY A 212 8.88 -0.28 -8.44
N SER A 213 9.23 -1.32 -7.66
CA SER A 213 9.12 -2.72 -8.06
C SER A 213 9.86 -2.99 -9.39
N MET A 214 9.55 -4.08 -10.10
CA MET A 214 10.26 -4.42 -11.35
C MET A 214 10.16 -3.35 -12.44
N LEU A 215 9.07 -2.58 -12.52
CA LEU A 215 8.95 -1.52 -13.53
C LEU A 215 10.01 -0.41 -13.37
N GLU A 216 10.30 -0.02 -12.13
CA GLU A 216 11.42 0.89 -11.87
C GLU A 216 12.75 0.15 -12.06
N TRP A 217 12.88 -1.03 -11.45
CA TRP A 217 14.13 -1.78 -11.47
C TRP A 217 14.67 -2.05 -12.87
N GLU A 218 13.82 -2.45 -13.82
CA GLU A 218 14.21 -2.73 -15.21
C GLU A 218 14.41 -1.46 -16.05
N ALA A 219 13.90 -0.31 -15.60
CA ALA A 219 14.08 0.96 -16.28
C ALA A 219 15.43 1.61 -15.96
N GLU A 220 16.04 1.28 -14.81
CA GLU A 220 17.34 1.79 -14.42
C GLU A 220 18.48 0.97 -15.06
N ALA A 221 19.38 1.65 -15.78
CA ALA A 221 20.44 1.00 -16.53
C ALA A 221 21.53 0.36 -15.64
N ASP A 222 21.66 0.83 -14.40
CA ASP A 222 22.69 0.41 -13.45
C ASP A 222 22.23 -0.70 -12.50
N LEU A 223 20.96 -1.10 -12.56
CA LEU A 223 20.41 -2.16 -11.71
C LEU A 223 20.53 -3.54 -12.37
N PRO A 224 21.13 -4.54 -11.68
CA PRO A 224 21.31 -5.87 -12.24
C PRO A 224 19.98 -6.64 -12.31
N VAL A 225 19.75 -7.38 -13.39
CA VAL A 225 18.57 -8.24 -13.54
C VAL A 225 19.03 -9.68 -13.81
N GLU A 226 18.59 -10.61 -12.98
CA GLU A 226 18.76 -12.05 -13.24
C GLU A 226 17.68 -12.52 -14.22
N ARG A 227 18.11 -13.20 -15.29
CA ARG A 227 17.25 -13.84 -16.29
C ARG A 227 17.61 -15.31 -16.39
N SER A 228 16.64 -16.18 -16.62
CA SER A 228 16.83 -17.63 -16.70
C SER A 228 16.03 -18.22 -17.86
#